data_AF-A0A2J6SF60-F1
#
_entry.id   AF-A0A2J6SF60-F1
#
_cell.length_a   1.000
_cell.length_b   1.000
_cell.length_c   1.000
_cell.angle_alpha   90.00
_cell.angle_beta   90.00
_cell.angle_gamma   90.00
#
_symmetry.space_group_name_H-M   'P 1'
#
loop_
_entity.id
_entity.type
_entity.pdbx_description
1 polymer ?
#
loop_
_entity_poly.entity_id
_entity_poly.type
_entity_poly.pdbx_seq_one_letter_code
_entity_poly.pdbx_strand_id
1 'polypeptide(L)'
;MTNSTPTIAWICLAAIQVEAAAALLEDARQDTSPPQPDNLKVYVGTIGLAHVVVFHTLTSLSIADVETRVETITPHLQTLQAVVITGRIAQQSPDACPGDLFISPSSQVANGPDASARKDLVQCALRVLHGETGDDGSWLSTNHPQSESPASVIGERDTANSPRLHYLQDFDQVKRFRVLDEAGLRFWDNKSPTVVVLGIDDVESSGRDLLVPNAALNTASYAKELIQLMADPSVREIPTLEGTEKVVPAPPAPQLPPFPLHQYPTHGNEVLLVIPTENDSKKAIIRECIGERNPTGLKVHTITVPVESNAGEQPYNKAGALGAYHRVSNALARLHGAEFAAVFAQNRIGTVMAVSIENYIQTQDVDRPADFAIGVVHNATTNRTGACASRGVTLPPEYVRRARRFGNDGDEDHGKITVGQVLAARVPGLDKANWHAVLAGCSRYDLLKEALRGMPIPW
;
A
#
# COMPACT_ATOMS: atom_id res chain seq x y z
N MET A 1 11.70 -29.03 22.83
CA MET A 1 11.34 -28.19 21.67
C MET A 1 12.24 -28.64 20.54
N THR A 2 11.68 -28.94 19.39
CA THR A 2 12.46 -29.37 18.21
C THR A 2 13.30 -28.19 17.73
N ASN A 3 14.63 -28.34 17.69
CA ASN A 3 15.54 -27.37 17.09
C ASN A 3 15.24 -27.30 15.58
N SER A 4 14.29 -26.47 15.18
CA SER A 4 14.00 -26.22 13.79
C SER A 4 15.14 -25.39 13.20
N THR A 5 15.74 -25.90 12.13
CA THR A 5 16.87 -25.25 11.47
C THR A 5 16.39 -23.96 10.78
N PRO A 6 17.06 -22.81 10.97
CA PRO A 6 16.73 -21.57 10.28
C PRO A 6 16.73 -21.74 8.76
N THR A 7 15.68 -21.27 8.10
CA THR A 7 15.52 -21.31 6.64
C THR A 7 15.95 -20.02 5.97
N ILE A 8 15.95 -18.90 6.71
CA ILE A 8 16.33 -17.57 6.20
C ILE A 8 17.28 -16.90 7.20
N ALA A 9 18.35 -16.29 6.69
CA ALA A 9 19.23 -15.43 7.48
C ALA A 9 18.91 -13.96 7.21
N TRP A 10 18.72 -13.19 8.27
CA TRP A 10 18.52 -11.75 8.22
C TRP A 10 19.70 -11.05 8.90
N ILE A 11 20.54 -10.41 8.08
CA ILE A 11 21.80 -9.80 8.49
C ILE A 11 21.63 -8.28 8.57
N CYS A 12 21.89 -7.72 9.74
CA CYS A 12 21.81 -6.28 9.97
C CYS A 12 23.22 -5.66 9.93
N LEU A 13 23.40 -4.61 9.12
CA LEU A 13 24.68 -3.91 9.02
C LEU A 13 24.89 -2.91 10.18
N ALA A 14 23.84 -2.60 10.95
CA ALA A 14 23.92 -1.76 12.14
C ALA A 14 23.25 -2.43 13.34
N ALA A 15 23.80 -2.22 14.55
CA ALA A 15 23.26 -2.78 15.79
C ALA A 15 21.80 -2.37 16.04
N ILE A 16 21.43 -1.11 15.74
CA ILE A 16 20.05 -0.61 15.89
C ILE A 16 19.04 -1.37 15.02
N GLN A 17 19.47 -1.90 13.88
CA GLN A 17 18.60 -2.68 12.99
C GLN A 17 18.35 -4.09 13.52
N VAL A 18 19.24 -4.66 14.34
CA VAL A 18 18.99 -5.97 14.96
C VAL A 18 17.82 -5.89 15.93
N GLU A 19 17.75 -4.84 16.74
CA GLU A 19 16.64 -4.67 17.68
C GLU A 19 15.31 -4.49 16.92
N ALA A 20 15.31 -3.67 15.86
CA ALA A 20 14.13 -3.48 15.02
C ALA A 20 13.69 -4.79 14.33
N ALA A 21 14.64 -5.57 13.81
CA ALA A 21 14.37 -6.87 13.19
C ALA A 21 13.87 -7.91 14.21
N ALA A 22 14.52 -7.99 15.39
CA ALA A 22 14.14 -8.91 16.45
C ALA A 22 12.73 -8.63 16.99
N ALA A 23 12.33 -7.35 17.08
CA ALA A 23 10.98 -6.95 17.48
C ALA A 23 9.89 -7.38 16.49
N LEU A 24 10.25 -7.74 15.26
CA LEU A 24 9.31 -8.18 14.21
C LEU A 24 9.18 -9.71 14.12
N LEU A 25 9.97 -10.48 14.87
CA LEU A 25 9.85 -11.94 14.97
C LEU A 25 8.68 -12.31 15.91
N GLU A 26 7.88 -13.32 15.54
CA GLU A 26 6.68 -13.70 16.30
C GLU A 26 7.00 -14.42 17.63
N ASP A 27 8.09 -15.18 17.68
CA ASP A 27 8.53 -15.96 18.84
C ASP A 27 10.02 -15.72 19.16
N ALA A 28 10.45 -14.45 19.00
CA ALA A 28 11.83 -14.00 19.16
C ALA A 28 12.50 -14.53 20.44
N ARG A 29 13.68 -15.14 20.29
CA ARG A 29 14.55 -15.53 21.40
C ARG A 29 15.98 -15.16 21.10
N GLN A 30 16.66 -14.60 22.10
CA GLN A 30 18.09 -14.39 21.99
C GLN A 30 18.80 -15.75 22.12
N ASP A 31 19.56 -16.12 21.10
CA ASP A 31 20.39 -17.33 21.13
C ASP A 31 21.71 -17.01 21.84
N THR A 32 22.05 -17.80 22.87
CA THR A 32 23.28 -17.67 23.67
C THR A 32 24.20 -18.89 23.50
N SER A 33 23.90 -19.78 22.55
CA SER A 33 24.37 -21.18 22.54
C SER A 33 25.73 -21.44 21.88
N PRO A 34 26.44 -20.44 21.34
CA PRO A 34 27.91 -20.47 21.31
C PRO A 34 28.52 -19.28 22.09
N PRO A 35 29.78 -19.37 22.57
CA PRO A 35 30.49 -18.21 23.12
C PRO A 35 30.51 -17.10 22.07
N GLN A 36 29.64 -16.10 22.27
CA GLN A 36 29.52 -14.99 21.34
C GLN A 36 30.75 -14.12 21.48
N PRO A 37 31.43 -13.75 20.37
CA PRO A 37 32.44 -12.71 20.43
C PRO A 37 31.80 -11.45 21.02
N ASP A 38 32.52 -10.74 21.89
CA ASP A 38 32.00 -9.67 22.74
C ASP A 38 31.01 -8.76 21.98
N ASN A 39 29.75 -8.75 22.46
CA ASN A 39 28.62 -7.92 21.99
C ASN A 39 27.88 -8.35 20.70
N LEU A 40 28.12 -9.54 20.14
CA LEU A 40 27.26 -10.03 19.06
C LEU A 40 25.88 -10.44 19.62
N LYS A 41 24.80 -9.84 19.11
CA LYS A 41 23.43 -10.28 19.43
C LYS A 41 22.91 -11.13 18.29
N VAL A 42 22.48 -12.34 18.63
CA VAL A 42 21.82 -13.27 17.71
C VAL A 42 20.42 -13.55 18.23
N TYR A 43 19.43 -13.38 17.38
CA TYR A 43 18.05 -13.72 17.66
C TYR A 43 17.59 -14.80 16.69
N VAL A 44 16.72 -15.70 17.16
CA VAL A 44 16.05 -16.71 16.35
C VAL A 44 14.56 -16.61 16.61
N GLY A 45 13.76 -16.78 15.56
CA GLY A 45 12.30 -16.82 15.66
C GLY A 45 11.64 -17.13 14.32
N THR A 46 10.38 -16.74 14.17
CA THR A 46 9.59 -16.96 12.96
C THR A 46 9.06 -15.67 12.35
N ILE A 47 8.94 -15.69 11.02
CA ILE A 47 8.16 -14.74 10.23
C ILE A 47 7.26 -15.59 9.33
N GLY A 48 5.99 -15.75 9.71
CA GLY A 48 5.11 -16.71 9.06
C GLY A 48 5.62 -18.14 9.17
N LEU A 49 5.84 -18.78 8.02
CA LEU A 49 6.33 -20.15 7.95
C LEU A 49 7.87 -20.25 7.95
N ALA A 50 8.58 -19.12 7.85
CA ALA A 50 10.05 -19.12 7.84
C ALA A 50 10.61 -19.12 9.26
N HIS A 51 11.61 -19.97 9.49
CA HIS A 51 12.50 -19.85 10.63
C HIS A 51 13.63 -18.88 10.27
N VAL A 52 13.77 -17.82 11.06
CA VAL A 52 14.65 -16.70 10.77
C VAL A 52 15.71 -16.60 11.85
N VAL A 53 16.97 -16.44 11.45
CA VAL A 53 18.06 -16.02 12.33
C VAL A 53 18.43 -14.58 12.01
N VAL A 54 18.45 -13.72 13.02
CA VAL A 54 18.77 -12.29 12.93
C VAL A 54 20.06 -12.02 13.69
N PHE A 55 21.04 -11.35 13.06
CA PHE A 55 22.27 -10.93 13.73
C PHE A 55 22.89 -9.71 13.07
N HIS A 56 23.73 -8.97 13.81
CA HIS A 56 24.52 -7.88 13.22
C HIS A 56 25.92 -8.32 12.81
N THR A 57 26.43 -7.71 11.75
CA THR A 57 27.87 -7.71 11.44
C THR A 57 28.47 -6.42 11.98
N LEU A 58 29.43 -6.50 12.90
CA LEU A 58 30.16 -5.32 13.36
C LEU A 58 30.89 -4.67 12.16
N THR A 59 30.81 -3.34 12.09
CA THR A 59 31.29 -2.50 10.97
C THR A 59 32.81 -2.50 10.77
N SER A 60 33.57 -3.16 11.64
CA SER A 60 35.03 -3.26 11.58
C SER A 60 35.55 -4.68 11.28
N LEU A 61 34.66 -5.60 10.94
CA LEU A 61 35.04 -6.99 10.68
C LEU A 61 35.60 -7.12 9.27
N SER A 62 36.75 -7.79 9.18
CA SER A 62 37.25 -8.23 7.88
C SER A 62 36.26 -9.22 7.25
N ILE A 63 36.30 -9.39 5.92
CA ILE A 63 35.53 -10.45 5.24
C ILE A 63 35.67 -11.77 6.00
N ALA A 64 36.92 -12.16 6.29
CA ALA A 64 37.28 -13.39 6.99
C ALA A 64 36.56 -13.57 8.33
N ASP A 65 36.27 -12.48 9.04
CA ASP A 65 35.52 -12.54 10.30
C ASP A 65 34.01 -12.71 10.08
N VAL A 66 33.46 -12.11 9.02
CA VAL A 66 32.07 -12.38 8.60
C VAL A 66 31.96 -13.82 8.09
N GLU A 67 32.93 -14.31 7.31
CA GLU A 67 32.95 -15.72 6.88
C GLU A 67 33.04 -16.63 8.08
N THR A 68 34.01 -16.42 8.98
CA THR A 68 34.18 -17.25 10.17
C THR A 68 32.93 -17.22 11.04
N ARG A 69 32.28 -16.06 11.22
CA ARG A 69 31.05 -15.95 12.03
C ARG A 69 29.86 -16.62 11.38
N VAL A 70 29.66 -16.37 10.09
CA VAL A 70 28.64 -17.05 9.31
C VAL A 70 28.94 -18.54 9.37
N GLU A 71 30.16 -18.98 9.06
CA GLU A 71 30.66 -20.36 9.11
C GLU A 71 30.52 -21.02 10.48
N THR A 72 30.65 -20.27 11.57
CA THR A 72 30.43 -20.74 12.95
C THR A 72 28.94 -20.95 13.22
N ILE A 73 28.08 -20.13 12.62
CA ILE A 73 26.62 -20.32 12.61
C ILE A 73 26.22 -21.37 11.53
N THR A 74 27.08 -21.60 10.51
CA THR A 74 26.84 -22.34 9.25
C THR A 74 26.75 -23.86 9.32
N PRO A 75 27.18 -24.60 10.35
CA PRO A 75 26.90 -26.03 10.38
C PRO A 75 25.37 -26.29 10.30
N HIS A 76 24.56 -25.27 10.64
CA HIS A 76 23.11 -25.25 10.50
C HIS A 76 22.60 -24.49 9.25
N LEU A 77 23.42 -23.68 8.55
CA LEU A 77 22.99 -22.81 7.45
C LEU A 77 23.10 -23.44 6.04
N GLN A 78 23.57 -24.68 5.90
CA GLN A 78 23.55 -25.38 4.59
C GLN A 78 22.12 -25.50 3.99
N THR A 79 21.10 -25.31 4.83
CA THR A 79 19.67 -25.37 4.48
C THR A 79 19.07 -24.00 4.16
N LEU A 80 19.85 -22.90 4.23
CA LEU A 80 19.32 -21.57 3.96
C LEU A 80 18.77 -21.46 2.54
N GLN A 81 17.54 -20.99 2.46
CA GLN A 81 16.84 -20.74 1.21
C GLN A 81 17.20 -19.34 0.67
N ALA A 82 17.38 -18.36 1.55
CA ALA A 82 17.69 -16.98 1.19
C ALA A 82 18.42 -16.24 2.32
N VAL A 83 19.06 -15.14 1.95
CA VAL A 83 19.67 -14.16 2.85
C VAL A 83 19.06 -12.78 2.57
N VAL A 84 18.66 -12.08 3.63
CA VAL A 84 18.21 -10.68 3.56
C VAL A 84 19.17 -9.82 4.37
N ILE A 85 19.76 -8.82 3.74
CA ILE A 85 20.70 -7.90 4.35
C ILE A 85 20.02 -6.54 4.49
N THR A 86 19.92 -6.02 5.70
CA THR A 86 19.39 -4.67 5.95
C THR A 86 20.49 -3.73 6.41
N GLY A 87 20.52 -2.52 5.87
CA GLY A 87 21.55 -1.52 6.18
C GLY A 87 21.05 -0.08 6.14
N ARG A 88 21.94 0.86 6.45
CA ARG A 88 21.67 2.31 6.39
C ARG A 88 22.70 2.99 5.53
N ILE A 89 22.29 4.01 4.78
CA ILE A 89 23.16 4.75 3.87
C ILE A 89 23.07 6.24 4.14
N ALA A 90 24.20 6.93 4.06
CA ALA A 90 24.19 8.37 3.94
C ALA A 90 23.61 8.75 2.57
N GLN A 91 22.82 9.82 2.52
CA GLN A 91 22.23 10.32 1.28
C GLN A 91 23.34 10.61 0.25
N GLN A 92 23.27 9.95 -0.91
CA GLN A 92 24.26 10.13 -2.01
C GLN A 92 23.65 10.57 -3.33
N SER A 93 22.32 10.51 -3.46
CA SER A 93 21.59 10.94 -4.65
C SER A 93 20.82 12.22 -4.34
N PRO A 94 20.84 13.23 -5.24
CA PRO A 94 20.07 14.46 -5.06
C PRO A 94 18.55 14.21 -5.00
N ASP A 95 18.08 13.11 -5.57
CA ASP A 95 16.65 12.78 -5.68
C ASP A 95 16.14 11.87 -4.56
N ALA A 96 17.01 11.44 -3.64
CA ALA A 96 16.66 10.47 -2.63
C ALA A 96 16.53 11.13 -1.26
N CYS A 97 15.47 10.80 -0.53
CA CYS A 97 15.11 11.46 0.74
C CYS A 97 15.36 10.55 1.95
N PRO A 98 15.58 11.10 3.16
CA PRO A 98 15.59 10.31 4.38
C PRO A 98 14.32 9.44 4.49
N GLY A 99 14.50 8.16 4.82
CA GLY A 99 13.43 7.17 4.87
C GLY A 99 13.26 6.33 3.61
N ASP A 100 13.77 6.78 2.45
CA ASP A 100 13.78 6.00 1.21
C ASP A 100 14.54 4.68 1.36
N LEU A 101 14.13 3.67 0.60
CA LEU A 101 14.75 2.35 0.58
C LEU A 101 15.34 2.03 -0.80
N PHE A 102 16.56 1.50 -0.83
CA PHE A 102 17.17 0.87 -2.00
C PHE A 102 17.11 -0.64 -1.86
N ILE A 103 16.52 -1.32 -2.85
CA ILE A 103 16.32 -2.76 -2.85
C ILE A 103 17.05 -3.37 -4.04
N SER A 104 17.98 -4.28 -3.78
CA SER A 104 18.73 -4.96 -4.84
C SER A 104 18.78 -6.47 -4.58
N PRO A 105 18.35 -7.31 -5.52
CA PRO A 105 18.76 -8.70 -5.51
C PRO A 105 20.25 -8.82 -5.86
N SER A 106 20.93 -9.82 -5.32
CA SER A 106 22.22 -10.27 -5.84
C SER A 106 21.99 -11.08 -7.12
N SER A 107 22.60 -10.65 -8.22
CA SER A 107 22.50 -11.29 -9.54
C SER A 107 23.39 -12.53 -9.67
N GLN A 108 24.41 -12.63 -8.80
CA GLN A 108 25.48 -13.63 -8.84
C GLN A 108 25.18 -14.73 -7.82
N VAL A 109 24.56 -15.81 -8.28
CA VAL A 109 24.50 -17.07 -7.53
C VAL A 109 25.21 -18.11 -8.37
N ALA A 110 26.13 -18.86 -7.77
CA ALA A 110 26.85 -19.93 -8.43
C ALA A 110 25.89 -20.93 -9.11
N ASN A 111 26.24 -21.36 -10.33
CA ASN A 111 25.44 -22.29 -11.11
C ASN A 111 25.45 -23.69 -10.45
N GLY A 112 24.40 -23.97 -9.67
CA GLY A 112 24.11 -25.30 -9.13
C GLY A 112 22.64 -25.67 -9.39
N PRO A 113 22.29 -26.98 -9.42
CA PRO A 113 20.94 -27.44 -9.73
C PRO A 113 19.88 -26.88 -8.76
N ASP A 114 20.20 -26.72 -7.47
CA ASP A 114 19.31 -26.12 -6.47
C ASP A 114 19.35 -24.58 -6.45
N ALA A 115 20.39 -23.98 -7.04
CA ALA A 115 20.58 -22.53 -7.04
C ALA A 115 19.52 -21.81 -7.88
N SER A 116 19.08 -22.42 -8.99
CA SER A 116 18.01 -21.86 -9.84
C SER A 116 16.70 -21.75 -9.05
N ALA A 117 16.24 -22.84 -8.42
CA ALA A 117 14.97 -22.84 -7.69
C ALA A 117 14.96 -21.88 -6.50
N ARG A 118 16.10 -21.68 -5.82
CA ARG A 118 16.22 -20.70 -4.74
C ARG A 118 16.28 -19.26 -5.29
N LYS A 119 17.01 -19.03 -6.39
CA LYS A 119 17.05 -17.71 -7.05
C LYS A 119 15.66 -17.29 -7.52
N ASP A 120 14.91 -18.24 -8.07
CA ASP A 120 13.53 -18.04 -8.48
C ASP A 120 12.63 -17.62 -7.31
N LEU A 121 12.84 -18.17 -6.10
CA LEU A 121 12.08 -17.78 -4.90
C LEU A 121 12.20 -16.29 -4.59
N VAL A 122 13.44 -15.81 -4.49
CA VAL A 122 13.73 -14.43 -4.10
C VAL A 122 13.23 -13.46 -5.16
N GLN A 123 13.43 -13.80 -6.44
CA GLN A 123 12.93 -13.00 -7.55
C GLN A 123 11.39 -12.96 -7.60
N CYS A 124 10.72 -14.09 -7.36
CA CYS A 124 9.26 -14.13 -7.25
C CYS A 124 8.76 -13.29 -6.09
N ALA A 125 9.36 -13.41 -4.90
CA ALA A 125 8.99 -12.63 -3.72
C ALA A 125 9.19 -11.12 -3.95
N LEU A 126 10.32 -10.71 -4.52
CA LEU A 126 10.58 -9.31 -4.88
C LEU A 126 9.59 -8.78 -5.91
N ARG A 127 9.32 -9.54 -6.98
CA ARG A 127 8.35 -9.16 -8.01
C ARG A 127 6.96 -8.98 -7.44
N VAL A 128 6.52 -9.90 -6.57
CA VAL A 128 5.22 -9.81 -5.91
C VAL A 128 5.17 -8.59 -5.00
N LEU A 129 6.18 -8.39 -4.13
CA LEU A 129 6.20 -7.23 -3.23
C LEU A 129 6.24 -5.91 -4.00
N HIS A 130 7.01 -5.84 -5.09
CA HIS A 130 7.03 -4.68 -5.98
C HIS A 130 5.68 -4.46 -6.66
N GLY A 131 5.01 -5.52 -7.12
CA GLY A 131 3.65 -5.40 -7.67
C GLY A 131 2.62 -4.93 -6.64
N GLU A 132 2.77 -5.34 -5.37
CA GLU A 132 1.88 -4.96 -4.27
C GLU A 132 2.06 -3.49 -3.88
N THR A 133 3.32 -3.03 -3.80
CA THR A 133 3.69 -1.74 -3.20
C THR A 133 4.05 -0.66 -4.22
N GLY A 134 4.40 -1.03 -5.45
CA GLY A 134 4.96 -0.12 -6.45
C GLY A 134 6.27 0.50 -5.96
N ASP A 135 6.53 1.74 -6.41
CA ASP A 135 7.68 2.55 -5.98
C ASP A 135 7.34 3.49 -4.82
N ASP A 136 6.06 3.50 -4.39
CA ASP A 136 5.57 4.28 -3.26
C ASP A 136 5.80 3.52 -1.94
N GLY A 137 6.59 4.11 -1.05
CA GLY A 137 6.87 3.60 0.27
C GLY A 137 5.99 4.23 1.36
N SER A 138 4.91 4.94 1.02
CA SER A 138 3.96 5.54 1.98
C SER A 138 3.40 4.54 3.01
N TRP A 139 3.36 3.25 2.67
CA TRP A 139 3.00 2.18 3.60
C TRP A 139 4.00 1.96 4.72
N LEU A 140 5.27 2.30 4.52
CA LEU A 140 6.33 2.21 5.54
C LEU A 140 6.24 3.32 6.57
N SER A 141 5.64 4.46 6.23
CA SER A 141 5.41 5.54 7.16
C SER A 141 4.53 5.05 8.30
N THR A 142 5.08 4.94 9.51
CA THR A 142 4.25 4.75 10.69
C THR A 142 3.37 5.99 10.86
N ASN A 143 2.07 5.80 11.06
CA ASN A 143 1.25 6.89 11.57
C ASN A 143 1.74 7.15 12.99
N HIS A 144 2.73 8.03 13.15
CA HIS A 144 2.84 8.73 14.41
C HIS A 144 1.50 9.44 14.59
N PRO A 145 0.77 9.21 15.70
CA PRO A 145 -0.41 9.98 15.99
C PRO A 145 0.03 11.44 16.09
N GLN A 146 -0.07 12.17 14.99
CA GLN A 146 0.17 13.59 14.97
C GLN A 146 -0.92 14.18 15.85
N SER A 147 -0.48 14.74 16.97
CA SER A 147 -1.24 15.59 17.88
C SER A 147 -2.54 16.11 17.27
N GLU A 148 -3.66 15.67 17.84
CA GLU A 148 -5.02 16.05 17.48
C GLU A 148 -5.20 17.58 17.43
N SER A 149 -5.04 18.18 16.26
CA SER A 149 -5.59 19.52 15.97
C SER A 149 -6.53 19.40 14.78
N PRO A 150 -7.85 19.38 15.00
CA PRO A 150 -8.84 19.19 13.95
C PRO A 150 -8.95 20.35 12.94
N ALA A 151 -8.13 21.41 13.07
CA ALA A 151 -8.27 22.65 12.29
C ALA A 151 -7.25 22.83 11.14
N SER A 152 -6.29 21.92 10.94
CA SER A 152 -5.26 22.06 9.88
C SER A 152 -5.26 20.94 8.83
N VAL A 153 -6.31 20.11 8.76
CA VAL A 153 -6.36 18.87 7.95
C VAL A 153 -6.67 19.10 6.46
N ILE A 154 -6.60 20.34 5.97
CA ILE A 154 -6.72 20.67 4.53
C ILE A 154 -5.34 21.06 3.95
N GLY A 155 -4.26 20.56 4.54
CA GLY A 155 -2.96 20.55 3.87
C GLY A 155 -2.89 19.33 2.96
N GLU A 156 -2.56 19.53 1.68
CA GLU A 156 -2.11 18.45 0.80
C GLU A 156 -1.13 17.57 1.59
N ARG A 157 -1.34 16.24 1.61
CA ARG A 157 -0.31 15.33 2.10
C ARG A 157 0.95 15.71 1.34
N ASP A 158 1.98 16.14 2.07
CA ASP A 158 3.26 16.46 1.47
C ASP A 158 3.91 15.15 1.01
N THR A 159 3.49 14.69 -0.17
CA THR A 159 3.99 13.48 -0.83
C THR A 159 5.49 13.57 -1.07
N ALA A 160 6.07 14.78 -1.00
CA ALA A 160 7.52 14.97 -1.05
C ALA A 160 8.25 14.30 0.12
N ASN A 161 7.58 14.06 1.26
CA ASN A 161 8.19 13.47 2.45
C ASN A 161 7.82 12.00 2.68
N SER A 162 7.10 11.36 1.75
CA SER A 162 6.81 9.92 1.85
C SER A 162 8.03 9.12 1.38
N PRO A 163 8.43 8.06 2.11
CA PRO A 163 9.49 7.15 1.68
C PRO A 163 9.22 6.63 0.27
N ARG A 164 10.27 6.50 -0.54
CA ARG A 164 10.23 5.86 -1.86
C ARG A 164 10.98 4.54 -1.87
N LEU A 165 10.57 3.64 -2.75
CA LEU A 165 11.20 2.35 -2.97
C LEU A 165 11.98 2.38 -4.29
N HIS A 166 13.29 2.26 -4.20
CA HIS A 166 14.21 2.29 -5.33
C HIS A 166 14.70 0.88 -5.65
N TYR A 167 14.06 0.23 -6.62
CA TYR A 167 14.41 -1.12 -7.07
C TYR A 167 15.59 -1.08 -8.04
N LEU A 168 16.73 -1.62 -7.62
CA LEU A 168 17.96 -1.67 -8.40
C LEU A 168 18.04 -2.97 -9.18
N GLN A 169 18.40 -2.87 -10.46
CA GLN A 169 18.54 -4.04 -11.35
C GLN A 169 19.83 -4.82 -11.10
N ASP A 170 20.84 -4.14 -10.55
CA ASP A 170 22.17 -4.71 -10.37
C ASP A 170 22.74 -4.32 -9.00
N PHE A 171 23.26 -5.34 -8.33
CA PHE A 171 23.98 -5.25 -7.08
C PHE A 171 25.20 -4.32 -7.16
N ASP A 172 25.82 -4.19 -8.33
CA ASP A 172 26.93 -3.25 -8.54
C ASP A 172 26.51 -1.78 -8.33
N GLN A 173 25.21 -1.46 -8.45
CA GLN A 173 24.70 -0.14 -8.12
C GLN A 173 24.72 0.11 -6.61
N VAL A 174 24.50 -0.94 -5.80
CA VAL A 174 24.59 -0.85 -4.34
C VAL A 174 26.03 -0.60 -3.88
N LYS A 175 27.02 -1.18 -4.57
CA LYS A 175 28.45 -0.98 -4.26
C LYS A 175 28.90 0.49 -4.36
N ARG A 176 28.15 1.32 -5.10
CA ARG A 176 28.45 2.75 -5.22
C ARG A 176 28.11 3.53 -3.95
N PHE A 177 27.19 3.02 -3.13
CA PHE A 177 26.90 3.65 -1.84
C PHE A 177 28.07 3.39 -0.90
N ARG A 178 28.63 4.45 -0.28
CA ARG A 178 29.77 4.38 0.69
C ARG A 178 29.42 3.72 2.03
N VAL A 179 28.49 2.79 2.01
CA VAL A 179 27.86 2.15 3.17
C VAL A 179 28.69 0.99 3.67
N LEU A 180 29.44 0.41 2.76
CA LEU A 180 30.11 -0.86 2.93
C LEU A 180 31.53 -0.64 2.47
N ASP A 181 32.49 -0.91 3.37
CA ASP A 181 33.82 -1.29 2.94
C ASP A 181 33.62 -2.42 1.91
N GLU A 182 34.14 -2.25 0.68
CA GLU A 182 33.88 -3.15 -0.46
C GLU A 182 34.10 -4.63 -0.11
N ALA A 183 34.90 -4.87 0.91
CA ALA A 183 35.11 -6.13 1.59
C ALA A 183 33.78 -6.83 1.95
N GLY A 184 32.88 -6.21 2.73
CA GLY A 184 31.69 -6.89 3.29
C GLY A 184 30.69 -7.43 2.24
N LEU A 185 30.64 -6.83 1.04
CA LEU A 185 29.74 -7.24 -0.05
C LEU A 185 30.35 -8.30 -0.98
N ARG A 186 31.68 -8.32 -1.17
CA ARG A 186 32.38 -9.33 -2.01
C ARG A 186 32.27 -10.75 -1.44
N PHE A 187 31.95 -10.89 -0.16
CA PHE A 187 31.80 -12.18 0.51
C PHE A 187 30.56 -12.97 0.07
N TRP A 188 29.44 -12.30 -0.19
CA TRP A 188 28.13 -12.96 -0.34
C TRP A 188 27.87 -13.58 -1.72
N ASP A 189 28.92 -13.69 -2.52
CA ASP A 189 28.84 -13.89 -3.97
C ASP A 189 28.57 -15.34 -4.40
N ASN A 190 28.40 -16.33 -3.52
CA ASN A 190 28.54 -17.73 -4.01
C ASN A 190 27.65 -18.87 -3.51
N LYS A 191 26.70 -18.71 -2.58
CA LYS A 191 25.92 -19.90 -2.12
C LYS A 191 24.42 -19.75 -1.93
N SER A 192 23.93 -18.56 -1.58
CA SER A 192 22.49 -18.35 -1.31
C SER A 192 21.99 -17.09 -2.03
N PRO A 193 20.77 -17.13 -2.59
CA PRO A 193 20.13 -15.92 -3.11
C PRO A 193 20.05 -14.86 -2.01
N THR A 194 20.51 -13.66 -2.34
CA THR A 194 20.63 -12.57 -1.37
C THR A 194 19.84 -11.37 -1.86
N VAL A 195 19.17 -10.66 -0.94
CA VAL A 195 18.58 -9.34 -1.18
C VAL A 195 19.20 -8.36 -0.20
N VAL A 196 19.59 -7.19 -0.71
CA VAL A 196 20.06 -6.07 0.10
C VAL A 196 18.97 -5.00 0.11
N VAL A 197 18.61 -4.53 1.30
CA VAL A 197 17.60 -3.49 1.57
C VAL A 197 18.26 -2.41 2.41
N LEU A 198 18.53 -1.25 1.82
CA LEU A 198 19.25 -0.16 2.50
C LEU A 198 18.36 1.07 2.64
N GLY A 199 18.28 1.63 3.85
CA GLY A 199 17.50 2.84 4.13
C GLY A 199 18.37 4.09 4.16
N ILE A 200 17.88 5.20 3.63
CA ILE A 200 18.56 6.50 3.72
C ILE A 200 18.31 7.12 5.08
N ASP A 201 19.40 7.51 5.74
CA ASP A 201 19.36 8.16 7.02
C ASP A 201 19.46 9.68 6.93
N ASP A 202 18.85 10.37 7.89
CA ASP A 202 19.00 11.82 8.02
C ASP A 202 20.33 12.13 8.74
N VAL A 203 21.33 12.52 7.94
CA VAL A 203 22.70 12.78 8.40
C VAL A 203 22.76 13.96 9.39
N GLU A 204 21.79 14.86 9.39
CA GLU A 204 21.80 16.07 10.24
C GLU A 204 21.22 15.86 11.65
N SER A 205 20.59 14.72 11.90
CA SER A 205 19.92 14.41 13.17
C SER A 205 20.85 13.93 14.29
N SER A 206 22.16 13.94 14.10
CA SER A 206 23.19 13.37 14.99
C SER A 206 23.30 14.00 16.40
N GLY A 207 22.35 14.83 16.82
CA GLY A 207 22.40 15.56 18.09
C GLY A 207 21.14 15.53 18.97
N ARG A 208 19.98 15.00 18.54
CA ARG A 208 18.76 15.02 19.38
C ARG A 208 17.89 13.76 19.22
N ASP A 209 17.68 13.11 20.37
CA ASP A 209 16.72 12.06 20.72
C ASP A 209 16.85 10.64 20.13
N LEU A 210 16.79 9.69 21.07
CA LEU A 210 16.90 8.22 21.00
C LEU A 210 15.78 7.51 20.22
N LEU A 211 15.09 8.19 19.30
CA LEU A 211 14.11 7.54 18.44
C LEU A 211 14.84 6.63 17.46
N VAL A 212 14.40 5.38 17.35
CA VAL A 212 14.89 4.46 16.31
C VAL A 212 14.77 5.19 14.97
N PRO A 213 15.87 5.39 14.24
CA PRO A 213 15.85 6.16 13.00
C PRO A 213 14.86 5.52 12.03
N ASN A 214 13.97 6.33 11.43
CA ASN A 214 12.90 5.86 10.52
C ASN A 214 13.42 4.86 9.46
N ALA A 215 14.65 5.06 8.96
CA ALA A 215 15.31 4.15 8.03
C ALA A 215 15.48 2.71 8.55
N ALA A 216 15.81 2.52 9.83
CA ALA A 216 15.98 1.19 10.43
C ALA A 216 14.64 0.45 10.52
N LEU A 217 13.57 1.17 10.90
CA LEU A 217 12.22 0.59 10.94
C LEU A 217 11.70 0.29 9.52
N ASN A 218 11.89 1.20 8.57
CA ASN A 218 11.47 1.01 7.18
C ASN A 218 12.16 -0.19 6.54
N THR A 219 13.49 -0.29 6.67
CA THR A 219 14.25 -1.44 6.16
C THR A 219 13.79 -2.74 6.79
N ALA A 220 13.48 -2.74 8.09
CA ALA A 220 13.02 -3.93 8.79
C ALA A 220 11.60 -4.34 8.41
N SER A 221 10.67 -3.39 8.27
CA SER A 221 9.32 -3.62 7.79
C SER A 221 9.31 -4.19 6.38
N TYR A 222 10.13 -3.64 5.47
CA TYR A 222 10.28 -4.17 4.12
C TYR A 222 10.86 -5.59 4.12
N ALA A 223 11.95 -5.82 4.86
CA ALA A 223 12.58 -7.13 4.99
C ALA A 223 11.60 -8.18 5.53
N LYS A 224 10.78 -7.84 6.54
CA LYS A 224 9.75 -8.72 7.08
C LYS A 224 8.75 -9.16 6.01
N GLU A 225 8.18 -8.21 5.25
CA GLU A 225 7.19 -8.54 4.21
C GLU A 225 7.79 -9.36 3.06
N LEU A 226 9.08 -9.14 2.75
CA LEU A 226 9.82 -9.93 1.78
C LEU A 226 10.07 -11.36 2.27
N ILE A 227 10.54 -11.52 3.51
CA ILE A 227 10.78 -12.82 4.15
C ILE A 227 9.48 -13.63 4.21
N GLN A 228 8.37 -12.97 4.57
CA GLN A 228 7.06 -13.59 4.57
C GLN A 228 6.69 -14.17 3.20
N LEU A 229 6.93 -13.42 2.11
CA LEU A 229 6.66 -13.90 0.75
C LEU A 229 7.59 -15.05 0.36
N MET A 230 8.86 -15.02 0.78
CA MET A 230 9.79 -16.14 0.56
C MET A 230 9.33 -17.41 1.29
N ALA A 231 8.62 -17.26 2.42
CA ALA A 231 8.07 -18.37 3.19
C ALA A 231 6.74 -18.91 2.64
N ASP A 232 6.07 -18.15 1.78
CA ASP A 232 4.76 -18.47 1.23
C ASP A 232 4.92 -19.41 0.01
N PRO A 233 4.48 -20.68 0.09
CA PRO A 233 4.63 -21.62 -1.02
C PRO A 233 3.88 -21.16 -2.28
N SER A 234 2.81 -20.37 -2.12
CA SER A 234 2.02 -19.86 -3.25
C SER A 234 2.70 -18.72 -4.01
N VAL A 235 3.84 -18.17 -3.52
CA VAL A 235 4.53 -17.05 -4.18
C VAL A 235 5.03 -17.41 -5.58
N ARG A 236 5.27 -18.70 -5.84
CA ARG A 236 5.71 -19.22 -7.14
C ARG A 236 4.55 -19.66 -8.02
N GLU A 237 3.36 -19.81 -7.46
CA GLU A 237 2.18 -20.26 -8.16
C GLU A 237 1.43 -19.06 -8.71
N ILE A 238 0.98 -19.16 -9.97
CA ILE A 238 0.00 -18.21 -10.50
C ILE A 238 -1.37 -18.78 -10.14
N PRO A 239 -2.10 -18.15 -9.21
CA PRO A 239 -3.38 -18.69 -8.78
C PRO A 239 -4.38 -18.67 -9.94
N THR A 240 -5.16 -19.73 -10.09
CA THR A 240 -6.30 -19.75 -11.01
C THR A 240 -7.47 -19.08 -10.30
N LEU A 241 -7.76 -17.83 -10.67
CA LEU A 241 -8.83 -17.02 -10.06
C LEU A 241 -10.08 -16.93 -10.93
N GLU A 242 -10.08 -17.50 -12.13
CA GLU A 242 -11.20 -17.37 -13.06
C GLU A 242 -12.45 -18.05 -12.50
N GLY A 243 -13.53 -17.27 -12.35
CA GLY A 243 -14.82 -17.77 -11.87
C GLY A 243 -14.82 -18.29 -10.42
N THR A 244 -13.81 -17.99 -9.61
CA THR A 244 -13.75 -18.45 -8.21
C THR A 244 -14.68 -17.66 -7.30
N GLU A 245 -15.10 -16.46 -7.72
CA GLU A 245 -15.91 -15.54 -6.92
C GLU A 245 -17.31 -15.35 -7.50
N LYS A 246 -18.21 -14.83 -6.66
CA LYS A 246 -19.63 -14.70 -6.98
C LYS A 246 -20.09 -13.26 -6.83
N VAL A 247 -21.04 -12.88 -7.69
CA VAL A 247 -21.75 -11.61 -7.53
C VAL A 247 -22.78 -11.76 -6.41
N VAL A 248 -22.72 -10.88 -5.42
CA VAL A 248 -23.64 -10.82 -4.28
C VAL A 248 -24.63 -9.66 -4.41
N PRO A 249 -25.83 -9.76 -3.79
CA PRO A 249 -26.80 -8.67 -3.80
C PRO A 249 -26.22 -7.37 -3.23
N ALA A 250 -26.76 -6.23 -3.67
CA ALA A 250 -26.41 -4.94 -3.10
C ALA A 250 -26.84 -4.88 -1.63
N PRO A 251 -26.03 -4.29 -0.73
CA PRO A 251 -26.48 -3.97 0.60
C PRO A 251 -27.56 -2.88 0.55
N PRO A 252 -28.28 -2.63 1.66
CA PRO A 252 -29.13 -1.46 1.77
C PRO A 252 -28.38 -0.17 1.41
N ALA A 253 -29.07 0.80 0.82
CA ALA A 253 -28.48 2.10 0.53
C ALA A 253 -27.89 2.71 1.82
N PRO A 254 -26.69 3.31 1.76
CA PRO A 254 -26.01 3.77 2.95
C PRO A 254 -26.77 4.94 3.58
N GLN A 255 -26.78 4.97 4.91
CA GLN A 255 -27.20 6.16 5.65
C GLN A 255 -26.02 7.13 5.72
N LEU A 256 -26.15 8.28 5.06
CA LEU A 256 -25.14 9.32 5.06
C LEU A 256 -25.49 10.38 6.12
N PRO A 257 -24.49 10.98 6.79
CA PRO A 257 -24.72 12.15 7.60
C PRO A 257 -25.26 13.31 6.74
N PRO A 258 -25.96 14.28 7.35
CA PRO A 258 -26.42 15.46 6.63
C PRO A 258 -25.24 16.24 6.06
N PHE A 259 -25.34 16.66 4.80
CA PHE A 259 -24.33 17.49 4.17
C PHE A 259 -24.33 18.91 4.75
N PRO A 260 -23.17 19.60 4.78
CA PRO A 260 -23.12 21.00 5.13
C PRO A 260 -24.01 21.83 4.19
N LEU A 261 -24.67 22.86 4.73
CA LEU A 261 -25.46 23.77 3.90
C LEU A 261 -24.51 24.68 3.12
N HIS A 262 -24.69 24.72 1.80
CA HIS A 262 -23.96 25.62 0.92
C HIS A 262 -24.93 26.63 0.29
N GLN A 263 -24.54 27.90 0.28
CA GLN A 263 -25.28 28.96 -0.40
C GLN A 263 -24.43 29.47 -1.56
N TYR A 264 -24.89 29.22 -2.78
CA TYR A 264 -24.24 29.67 -4.01
C TYR A 264 -25.06 30.78 -4.68
N PRO A 265 -24.41 31.70 -5.40
CA PRO A 265 -25.14 32.70 -6.17
C PRO A 265 -25.96 32.03 -7.27
N THR A 266 -27.19 32.49 -7.44
CA THR A 266 -28.15 31.95 -8.42
C THR A 266 -28.26 32.91 -9.60
N HIS A 267 -27.91 32.45 -10.80
CA HIS A 267 -27.89 33.27 -12.03
C HIS A 267 -28.86 32.77 -13.11
N GLY A 268 -29.63 31.71 -12.85
CA GLY A 268 -30.59 31.17 -13.80
C GLY A 268 -31.24 29.87 -13.34
N ASN A 269 -31.52 28.98 -14.28
CA ASN A 269 -32.18 27.69 -14.06
C ASN A 269 -31.36 26.49 -14.57
N GLU A 270 -30.11 26.69 -14.95
CA GLU A 270 -29.21 25.61 -15.41
C GLU A 270 -28.56 24.92 -14.21
N VAL A 271 -28.19 23.65 -14.36
CA VAL A 271 -27.58 22.84 -13.29
C VAL A 271 -26.07 22.79 -13.47
N LEU A 272 -25.32 22.98 -12.39
CA LEU A 272 -23.91 22.61 -12.31
C LEU A 272 -23.78 21.24 -11.63
N LEU A 273 -23.28 20.26 -12.36
CA LEU A 273 -22.94 18.92 -11.90
C LEU A 273 -21.44 18.83 -11.60
N VAL A 274 -21.10 18.62 -10.33
CA VAL A 274 -19.72 18.50 -9.87
C VAL A 274 -19.35 17.03 -9.68
N ILE A 275 -18.25 16.62 -10.31
CA ILE A 275 -17.72 15.26 -10.20
C ILE A 275 -16.40 15.29 -9.41
N PRO A 276 -16.36 14.76 -8.17
CA PRO A 276 -15.26 14.93 -7.24
C PRO A 276 -14.19 13.83 -7.38
N THR A 277 -13.79 13.50 -8.62
CA THR A 277 -12.78 12.46 -8.89
C THR A 277 -12.09 12.70 -10.22
N GLU A 278 -10.80 12.37 -10.29
CA GLU A 278 -10.03 12.36 -11.53
C GLU A 278 -10.21 11.09 -12.35
N ASN A 279 -10.77 10.02 -11.77
CA ASN A 279 -10.91 8.73 -12.43
C ASN A 279 -11.82 8.83 -13.67
N ASP A 280 -11.25 8.64 -14.86
CA ASP A 280 -11.95 8.78 -16.14
C ASP A 280 -13.11 7.80 -16.29
N SER A 281 -12.97 6.57 -15.80
CA SER A 281 -14.04 5.57 -15.88
C SER A 281 -15.24 5.98 -15.02
N LYS A 282 -15.01 6.44 -13.79
CA LYS A 282 -16.09 6.96 -12.92
C LYS A 282 -16.73 8.21 -13.51
N LYS A 283 -15.95 9.16 -14.05
CA LYS A 283 -16.47 10.36 -14.73
C LYS A 283 -17.37 10.00 -15.91
N ALA A 284 -16.94 9.04 -16.75
CA ALA A 284 -17.72 8.60 -17.90
C ALA A 284 -19.06 7.99 -17.46
N ILE A 285 -19.04 7.08 -16.48
CA ILE A 285 -20.25 6.45 -15.94
C ILE A 285 -21.22 7.50 -15.37
N ILE A 286 -20.73 8.46 -14.58
CA ILE A 286 -21.57 9.52 -14.02
C ILE A 286 -22.21 10.36 -15.13
N ARG A 287 -21.43 10.79 -16.12
CA ARG A 287 -21.94 11.61 -17.24
C ARG A 287 -23.00 10.85 -18.05
N GLU A 288 -22.77 9.57 -18.33
CA GLU A 288 -23.72 8.68 -19.01
C GLU A 288 -25.01 8.55 -18.19
N CYS A 289 -24.94 8.04 -16.96
CA CYS A 289 -26.12 7.69 -16.18
C CYS A 289 -26.95 8.90 -15.72
N ILE A 290 -26.30 10.03 -15.40
CA ILE A 290 -27.01 11.26 -15.04
C ILE A 290 -27.55 11.95 -16.29
N GLY A 291 -26.79 11.97 -17.38
CA GLY A 291 -27.18 12.58 -18.66
C GLY A 291 -28.41 11.91 -19.28
N GLU A 292 -28.48 10.58 -19.25
CA GLU A 292 -29.64 9.78 -19.72
C GLU A 292 -30.95 10.15 -19.00
N ARG A 293 -30.87 10.75 -17.80
CA ARG A 293 -32.01 11.02 -16.91
C ARG A 293 -32.25 12.50 -16.67
N ASN A 294 -31.59 13.35 -17.45
CA ASN A 294 -31.75 14.79 -17.39
C ASN A 294 -33.18 15.20 -17.78
N PRO A 295 -33.88 16.02 -16.98
CA PRO A 295 -35.19 16.54 -17.33
C PRO A 295 -35.18 17.25 -18.68
N THR A 296 -36.23 17.05 -19.46
CA THR A 296 -36.35 17.66 -20.80
C THR A 296 -36.19 19.17 -20.73
N GLY A 297 -35.25 19.71 -21.51
CA GLY A 297 -34.97 21.15 -21.58
C GLY A 297 -34.08 21.70 -20.47
N LEU A 298 -33.69 20.89 -19.48
CA LEU A 298 -32.72 21.28 -18.47
C LEU A 298 -31.30 21.17 -19.05
N LYS A 299 -30.49 22.22 -18.89
CA LYS A 299 -29.09 22.21 -19.31
C LYS A 299 -28.19 21.92 -18.11
N VAL A 300 -27.37 20.88 -18.23
CA VAL A 300 -26.45 20.43 -17.19
C VAL A 300 -25.02 20.69 -17.63
N HIS A 301 -24.31 21.51 -16.87
CA HIS A 301 -22.89 21.77 -17.01
C HIS A 301 -22.11 20.86 -16.10
N THR A 302 -21.07 20.20 -16.61
CA THR A 302 -20.26 19.32 -15.78
C THR A 302 -18.88 19.91 -15.53
N ILE A 303 -18.44 19.92 -14.29
CA ILE A 303 -17.05 20.23 -13.92
C ILE A 303 -16.45 19.08 -13.10
N THR A 304 -15.14 18.93 -13.17
CA THR A 304 -14.39 18.00 -12.34
C THR A 304 -13.64 18.80 -11.27
N VAL A 305 -13.79 18.40 -10.01
CA VAL A 305 -13.14 19.04 -8.86
C VAL A 305 -12.43 17.93 -8.07
N PRO A 306 -11.16 17.62 -8.36
CA PRO A 306 -10.42 16.60 -7.62
C PRO A 306 -10.38 16.95 -6.14
N VAL A 307 -10.78 16.01 -5.29
CA VAL A 307 -10.70 16.13 -3.82
C VAL A 307 -10.47 14.77 -3.20
N GLU A 308 -9.83 14.78 -2.04
CA GLU A 308 -9.59 13.59 -1.22
C GLU A 308 -10.87 13.05 -0.59
N SER A 309 -10.94 11.71 -0.42
CA SER A 309 -12.01 11.04 0.33
C SER A 309 -11.76 10.98 1.83
N ASN A 310 -10.50 11.13 2.26
CA ASN A 310 -10.07 10.92 3.64
C ASN A 310 -10.47 9.53 4.20
N ALA A 311 -10.61 8.52 3.33
CA ALA A 311 -11.03 7.16 3.68
C ALA A 311 -9.94 6.10 3.40
N GLY A 312 -8.69 6.55 3.23
CA GLY A 312 -7.58 5.74 2.73
C GLY A 312 -7.70 5.42 1.24
N GLU A 313 -6.68 4.74 0.71
CA GLU A 313 -6.66 4.22 -0.67
C GLU A 313 -7.68 3.08 -0.85
N GLN A 314 -7.85 2.26 0.20
CA GLN A 314 -8.82 1.17 0.24
C GLN A 314 -9.78 1.37 1.41
N PRO A 315 -10.95 1.98 1.18
CA PRO A 315 -12.00 2.04 2.18
C PRO A 315 -12.52 0.63 2.49
N TYR A 316 -12.72 0.35 3.77
CA TYR A 316 -13.41 -0.84 4.28
C TYR A 316 -14.71 -0.47 4.98
N ASN A 317 -15.71 -1.36 4.95
CA ASN A 317 -16.94 -1.24 5.72
C ASN A 317 -17.60 0.15 5.58
N LYS A 318 -17.83 0.85 6.70
CA LYS A 318 -18.44 2.18 6.75
C LYS A 318 -17.61 3.29 6.08
N ALA A 319 -16.29 3.09 5.93
CA ALA A 319 -15.42 4.08 5.31
C ALA A 319 -15.78 4.35 3.84
N GLY A 320 -16.41 3.39 3.14
CA GLY A 320 -16.92 3.61 1.78
C GLY A 320 -17.96 4.73 1.71
N ALA A 321 -18.94 4.71 2.61
CA ALA A 321 -19.99 5.73 2.68
C ALA A 321 -19.41 7.09 3.12
N LEU A 322 -18.49 7.07 4.09
CA LEU A 322 -17.82 8.26 4.58
C LEU A 322 -16.95 8.92 3.50
N GLY A 323 -16.21 8.12 2.72
CA GLY A 323 -15.41 8.61 1.60
C GLY A 323 -16.27 9.29 0.53
N ALA A 324 -17.41 8.69 0.17
CA ALA A 324 -18.37 9.30 -0.75
C ALA A 324 -18.92 10.63 -0.23
N TYR A 325 -19.23 10.71 1.07
CA TYR A 325 -19.69 11.92 1.76
C TYR A 325 -18.60 13.02 1.78
N HIS A 326 -17.36 12.68 2.14
CA HIS A 326 -16.26 13.64 2.16
C HIS A 326 -15.97 14.19 0.77
N ARG A 327 -15.93 13.34 -0.28
CA ARG A 327 -15.72 13.80 -1.65
C ARG A 327 -16.78 14.83 -2.07
N VAL A 328 -18.05 14.56 -1.78
CA VAL A 328 -19.14 15.51 -2.09
C VAL A 328 -18.98 16.80 -1.28
N SER A 329 -18.78 16.70 0.03
CA SER A 329 -18.65 17.87 0.92
C SER A 329 -17.46 18.76 0.55
N ASN A 330 -16.30 18.15 0.31
CA ASN A 330 -15.06 18.84 -0.04
C ASN A 330 -15.17 19.54 -1.40
N ALA A 331 -15.76 18.87 -2.39
CA ALA A 331 -15.93 19.46 -3.72
C ALA A 331 -16.89 20.64 -3.69
N LEU A 332 -17.99 20.54 -2.93
CA LEU A 332 -18.93 21.65 -2.73
C LEU A 332 -18.27 22.83 -1.99
N ALA A 333 -17.47 22.56 -0.96
CA ALA A 333 -16.71 23.60 -0.27
C ALA A 333 -15.75 24.35 -1.22
N ARG A 334 -15.10 23.63 -2.16
CA ARG A 334 -14.17 24.23 -3.13
C ARG A 334 -14.84 25.24 -4.08
N LEU A 335 -16.14 25.08 -4.36
CA LEU A 335 -16.89 25.97 -5.25
C LEU A 335 -17.05 27.40 -4.72
N HIS A 336 -16.74 27.65 -3.44
CA HIS A 336 -16.69 29.00 -2.87
C HIS A 336 -15.47 29.80 -3.33
N GLY A 337 -14.52 29.17 -4.03
CA GLY A 337 -13.38 29.85 -4.64
C GLY A 337 -13.79 30.88 -5.69
N ALA A 338 -13.05 31.99 -5.76
CA ALA A 338 -13.31 33.10 -6.68
C ALA A 338 -13.29 32.66 -8.16
N GLU A 339 -12.53 31.61 -8.49
CA GLU A 339 -12.45 31.03 -9.83
C GLU A 339 -13.79 30.48 -10.34
N PHE A 340 -14.70 30.09 -9.45
CA PHE A 340 -16.00 29.54 -9.85
C PHE A 340 -17.06 30.63 -10.03
N ALA A 341 -16.88 31.84 -9.50
CA ALA A 341 -17.85 32.92 -9.61
C ALA A 341 -18.23 33.23 -11.08
N ALA A 342 -17.23 33.22 -11.97
CA ALA A 342 -17.45 33.39 -13.42
C ALA A 342 -18.24 32.22 -14.02
N VAL A 343 -17.96 30.98 -13.60
CA VAL A 343 -18.64 29.77 -14.06
C VAL A 343 -20.14 29.84 -13.75
N PHE A 344 -20.50 30.28 -12.53
CA PHE A 344 -21.89 30.43 -12.12
C PHE A 344 -22.65 31.43 -13.01
N ALA A 345 -22.10 32.61 -13.23
CA ALA A 345 -22.73 33.66 -14.01
C ALA A 345 -22.81 33.33 -15.51
N GLN A 346 -21.70 32.89 -16.12
CA GLN A 346 -21.62 32.61 -17.56
C GLN A 346 -22.55 31.47 -17.98
N ASN A 347 -22.71 30.46 -17.12
CA ASN A 347 -23.52 29.29 -17.40
C ASN A 347 -24.94 29.39 -16.84
N ARG A 348 -25.34 30.54 -16.29
CA ARG A 348 -26.69 30.78 -15.74
C ARG A 348 -27.11 29.71 -14.73
N ILE A 349 -26.16 29.31 -13.87
CA ILE A 349 -26.35 28.24 -12.89
C ILE A 349 -27.36 28.70 -11.84
N GLY A 350 -28.40 27.91 -11.63
CA GLY A 350 -29.36 28.09 -10.54
C GLY A 350 -29.31 26.96 -9.50
N THR A 351 -28.89 25.76 -9.93
CA THR A 351 -28.87 24.57 -9.09
C THR A 351 -27.48 23.95 -9.10
N VAL A 352 -26.99 23.57 -7.92
CA VAL A 352 -25.70 22.90 -7.76
C VAL A 352 -25.91 21.49 -7.25
N MET A 353 -25.35 20.52 -7.96
CA MET A 353 -25.36 19.11 -7.60
C MET A 353 -23.94 18.57 -7.61
N ALA A 354 -23.65 17.65 -6.70
CA ALA A 354 -22.39 16.91 -6.69
C ALA A 354 -22.69 15.41 -6.70
N VAL A 355 -21.93 14.65 -7.50
CA VAL A 355 -22.12 13.19 -7.66
C VAL A 355 -20.81 12.46 -7.46
N SER A 356 -20.76 11.52 -6.51
CA SER A 356 -19.58 10.69 -6.24
C SER A 356 -19.88 9.20 -6.42
N ILE A 357 -18.83 8.45 -6.73
CA ILE A 357 -18.79 6.98 -6.66
C ILE A 357 -17.60 6.60 -5.80
N GLU A 358 -17.82 5.86 -4.71
CA GLU A 358 -16.75 5.32 -3.87
C GLU A 358 -16.84 3.79 -3.82
N ASN A 359 -15.72 3.12 -4.06
CA ASN A 359 -15.63 1.66 -3.94
C ASN A 359 -15.12 1.32 -2.55
N TYR A 360 -15.55 0.18 -2.00
CA TYR A 360 -15.12 -0.26 -0.68
C TYR A 360 -15.25 -1.77 -0.52
N ILE A 361 -14.50 -2.33 0.43
CA ILE A 361 -14.59 -3.75 0.76
C ILE A 361 -15.36 -3.93 2.07
N GLN A 362 -16.46 -4.67 2.02
CA GLN A 362 -17.16 -5.10 3.23
C GLN A 362 -16.44 -6.32 3.80
N THR A 363 -16.01 -6.24 5.07
CA THR A 363 -15.41 -7.35 5.81
C THR A 363 -16.20 -7.71 7.07
N GLN A 364 -17.02 -6.79 7.58
CA GLN A 364 -17.86 -6.99 8.77
C GLN A 364 -19.22 -7.58 8.38
N ASP A 365 -19.79 -8.42 9.24
CA ASP A 365 -21.13 -8.99 9.08
C ASP A 365 -21.37 -9.72 7.75
N VAL A 366 -20.31 -10.28 7.16
CA VAL A 366 -20.35 -11.07 5.91
C VAL A 366 -19.49 -12.33 6.05
N ASP A 367 -19.95 -13.44 5.50
CA ASP A 367 -19.22 -14.72 5.53
C ASP A 367 -17.93 -14.65 4.70
N ARG A 368 -17.98 -13.91 3.59
CA ARG A 368 -16.87 -13.70 2.67
C ARG A 368 -16.78 -12.22 2.35
N PRO A 369 -15.59 -11.61 2.41
CA PRO A 369 -15.42 -10.23 2.02
C PRO A 369 -15.90 -10.00 0.59
N ALA A 370 -16.41 -8.80 0.31
CA ALA A 370 -16.87 -8.44 -1.02
C ALA A 370 -16.60 -6.96 -1.33
N ASP A 371 -16.23 -6.68 -2.58
CA ASP A 371 -16.06 -5.33 -3.12
C ASP A 371 -17.42 -4.81 -3.59
N PHE A 372 -17.79 -3.65 -3.09
CA PHE A 372 -19.02 -2.94 -3.41
C PHE A 372 -18.68 -1.50 -3.81
N ALA A 373 -19.69 -0.77 -4.28
CA ALA A 373 -19.57 0.65 -4.46
C ALA A 373 -20.83 1.39 -4.02
N ILE A 374 -20.65 2.65 -3.65
CA ILE A 374 -21.69 3.57 -3.25
C ILE A 374 -21.71 4.71 -4.26
N GLY A 375 -22.89 4.97 -4.82
CA GLY A 375 -23.18 6.17 -5.59
C GLY A 375 -23.94 7.17 -4.74
N VAL A 376 -23.53 8.44 -4.76
CA VAL A 376 -24.21 9.53 -4.05
C VAL A 376 -24.45 10.68 -5.01
N VAL A 377 -25.65 11.24 -4.99
CA VAL A 377 -25.97 12.53 -5.61
C VAL A 377 -26.57 13.46 -4.56
N HIS A 378 -25.97 14.62 -4.38
CA HIS A 378 -26.47 15.64 -3.46
C HIS A 378 -26.79 16.92 -4.23
N ASN A 379 -28.04 17.40 -4.11
CA ASN A 379 -28.46 18.71 -4.58
C ASN A 379 -28.30 19.70 -3.42
N ALA A 380 -27.23 20.49 -3.48
CA ALA A 380 -26.87 21.46 -2.46
C ALA A 380 -27.87 22.62 -2.38
N THR A 381 -28.58 22.93 -3.47
CA THR A 381 -29.58 24.00 -3.52
C THR A 381 -30.85 23.63 -2.76
N THR A 382 -31.30 22.39 -2.88
CA THR A 382 -32.53 21.89 -2.20
C THR A 382 -32.24 21.12 -0.91
N ASN A 383 -30.96 20.87 -0.61
CA ASN A 383 -30.49 20.00 0.46
C ASN A 383 -31.12 18.59 0.42
N ARG A 384 -31.19 17.99 -0.77
CA ARG A 384 -31.73 16.63 -0.98
C ARG A 384 -30.64 15.70 -1.49
N THR A 385 -30.65 14.47 -1.00
CA THR A 385 -29.66 13.45 -1.35
C THR A 385 -30.35 12.20 -1.90
N GLY A 386 -29.80 11.67 -2.99
CA GLY A 386 -30.02 10.31 -3.43
C GLY A 386 -28.76 9.48 -3.23
N ALA A 387 -28.92 8.22 -2.83
CA ALA A 387 -27.81 7.29 -2.69
C ALA A 387 -28.22 5.89 -3.16
N CYS A 388 -27.25 5.11 -3.62
CA CYS A 388 -27.41 3.71 -3.97
C CYS A 388 -26.15 2.91 -3.61
N ALA A 389 -26.30 1.60 -3.50
CA ALA A 389 -25.17 0.67 -3.43
C ALA A 389 -25.23 -0.26 -4.65
N SER A 390 -24.08 -0.61 -5.20
CA SER A 390 -23.99 -1.61 -6.26
C SER A 390 -24.13 -3.02 -5.68
N ARG A 391 -24.47 -3.98 -6.55
CA ARG A 391 -24.11 -5.38 -6.28
C ARG A 391 -22.60 -5.48 -6.11
N GLY A 392 -22.16 -6.48 -5.34
CA GLY A 392 -20.75 -6.67 -5.05
C GLY A 392 -20.19 -7.95 -5.65
N VAL A 393 -18.88 -8.11 -5.61
CA VAL A 393 -18.20 -9.35 -5.96
C VAL A 393 -17.41 -9.83 -4.76
N THR A 394 -17.62 -11.09 -4.36
CA THR A 394 -16.84 -11.70 -3.29
C THR A 394 -15.36 -11.77 -3.65
N LEU A 395 -14.49 -11.91 -2.66
CA LEU A 395 -13.06 -12.00 -2.89
C LEU A 395 -12.38 -12.94 -1.90
N PRO A 396 -11.24 -13.55 -2.28
CA PRO A 396 -10.52 -14.44 -1.39
C PRO A 396 -9.99 -13.70 -0.14
N PRO A 397 -10.36 -14.14 1.08
CA PRO A 397 -10.02 -13.43 2.32
C PRO A 397 -8.52 -13.21 2.53
N GLU A 398 -7.66 -14.08 1.98
CA GLU A 398 -6.21 -13.97 2.07
C GLU A 398 -5.66 -12.68 1.44
N TYR A 399 -6.25 -12.20 0.33
CA TYR A 399 -5.81 -10.96 -0.30
C TYR A 399 -6.23 -9.72 0.50
N VAL A 400 -7.36 -9.79 1.20
CA VAL A 400 -7.74 -8.74 2.18
C VAL A 400 -6.76 -8.70 3.33
N ARG A 401 -6.47 -9.87 3.92
CA ARG A 401 -5.52 -9.96 5.03
C ARG A 401 -4.15 -9.44 4.60
N ARG A 402 -3.70 -9.77 3.40
CA ARG A 402 -2.44 -9.28 2.84
C ARG A 402 -2.47 -7.76 2.65
N ALA A 403 -3.50 -7.18 2.05
CA ALA A 403 -3.62 -5.74 1.90
C ALA A 403 -3.62 -5.01 3.24
N ARG A 404 -4.34 -5.53 4.25
CA ARG A 404 -4.39 -4.94 5.60
C ARG A 404 -3.07 -5.02 6.36
N ARG A 405 -2.15 -5.93 6.01
CA ARG A 405 -0.82 -5.99 6.65
C ARG A 405 0.05 -4.76 6.36
N PHE A 406 -0.22 -4.05 5.28
CA PHE A 406 0.46 -2.79 4.94
C PHE A 406 -0.02 -1.60 5.78
N GLY A 407 -0.91 -1.86 6.76
CA GLY A 407 -1.39 -0.88 7.70
C GLY A 407 -2.56 -0.08 7.17
N ASN A 408 -2.84 1.01 7.88
CA ASN A 408 -3.99 1.85 7.65
C ASN A 408 -3.61 3.33 7.78
N ASP A 409 -4.52 4.22 7.38
CA ASP A 409 -4.39 5.67 7.41
C ASP A 409 -5.21 6.27 8.56
N GLY A 410 -4.72 6.07 9.78
CA GLY A 410 -5.28 6.60 11.03
C GLY A 410 -6.47 5.79 11.58
N ASP A 411 -7.30 5.22 10.71
CA ASP A 411 -8.46 4.39 11.06
C ASP A 411 -8.30 2.98 10.47
N GLU A 412 -8.69 1.94 11.19
CA GLU A 412 -8.55 0.53 10.76
C GLU A 412 -9.31 0.19 9.47
N ASP A 413 -10.31 0.99 9.12
CA ASP A 413 -11.10 0.87 7.90
C ASP A 413 -10.51 1.68 6.72
N HIS A 414 -9.36 2.35 6.89
CA HIS A 414 -8.69 3.14 5.85
C HIS A 414 -7.41 2.46 5.37
N GLY A 415 -7.49 1.47 4.48
CA GLY A 415 -6.31 0.74 4.00
C GLY A 415 -5.37 1.59 3.15
N LYS A 416 -4.06 1.35 3.31
CA LYS A 416 -3.01 2.01 2.50
C LYS A 416 -2.80 1.39 1.12
N ILE A 417 -3.07 0.09 1.00
CA ILE A 417 -2.93 -0.66 -0.25
C ILE A 417 -4.28 -1.30 -0.59
N THR A 418 -4.63 -1.27 -1.87
CA THR A 418 -5.86 -1.86 -2.39
C THR A 418 -5.73 -3.36 -2.57
N VAL A 419 -6.84 -4.08 -2.39
CA VAL A 419 -6.87 -5.53 -2.66
C VAL A 419 -6.63 -5.81 -4.15
N GLY A 420 -7.06 -4.90 -5.03
CA GLY A 420 -6.77 -4.98 -6.46
C GLY A 420 -5.28 -4.96 -6.80
N GLN A 421 -4.47 -4.15 -6.09
CA GLN A 421 -3.00 -4.16 -6.23
C GLN A 421 -2.42 -5.50 -5.82
N VAL A 422 -2.84 -6.03 -4.65
CA VAL A 422 -2.34 -7.32 -4.16
C VAL A 422 -2.69 -8.47 -5.11
N LEU A 423 -3.92 -8.49 -5.63
CA LEU A 423 -4.35 -9.47 -6.62
C LEU A 423 -3.53 -9.38 -7.91
N ALA A 424 -3.37 -8.17 -8.47
CA ALA A 424 -2.65 -7.97 -9.73
C ALA A 424 -1.14 -8.27 -9.62
N ALA A 425 -0.56 -8.12 -8.43
CA ALA A 425 0.82 -8.51 -8.16
C ALA A 425 1.06 -10.03 -8.26
N ARG A 426 0.01 -10.83 -8.05
CA ARG A 426 0.06 -12.30 -8.07
C ARG A 426 -0.36 -12.90 -9.40
N VAL A 427 -1.21 -12.20 -10.16
CA VAL A 427 -1.75 -12.69 -11.45
C VAL A 427 -1.30 -11.78 -12.58
N PRO A 428 -0.31 -12.20 -13.40
CA PRO A 428 0.17 -11.40 -14.52
C PRO A 428 -0.95 -11.00 -15.48
N GLY A 429 -1.02 -9.71 -15.81
CA GLY A 429 -2.01 -9.16 -16.74
C GLY A 429 -3.41 -8.91 -16.14
N LEU A 430 -3.62 -9.22 -14.85
CA LEU A 430 -4.88 -8.89 -14.18
C LEU A 430 -5.02 -7.37 -14.01
N ASP A 431 -6.13 -6.81 -14.47
CA ASP A 431 -6.44 -5.39 -14.25
C ASP A 431 -6.76 -5.15 -12.77
N LYS A 432 -5.85 -4.45 -12.05
CA LYS A 432 -6.03 -4.07 -10.64
C LYS A 432 -7.31 -3.26 -10.38
N ALA A 433 -7.83 -2.58 -11.39
CA ALA A 433 -9.07 -1.81 -11.30
C ALA A 433 -10.30 -2.65 -11.71
N ASN A 434 -10.17 -3.68 -12.53
CA ASN A 434 -11.33 -4.44 -13.02
C ASN A 434 -11.17 -5.96 -12.91
N TRP A 435 -10.47 -6.42 -11.88
CA TRP A 435 -10.25 -7.85 -11.60
C TRP A 435 -11.54 -8.67 -11.49
N HIS A 436 -12.68 -8.01 -11.25
CA HIS A 436 -14.02 -8.60 -11.20
C HIS A 436 -14.36 -9.37 -12.49
N ALA A 437 -13.89 -8.87 -13.64
CA ALA A 437 -14.14 -9.48 -14.94
C ALA A 437 -13.56 -10.88 -15.03
N VAL A 438 -12.42 -11.12 -14.37
CA VAL A 438 -11.78 -12.44 -14.29
C VAL A 438 -12.40 -13.26 -13.16
N LEU A 439 -12.52 -12.68 -11.96
CA LEU A 439 -12.90 -13.44 -10.76
C LEU A 439 -14.37 -13.89 -10.77
N ALA A 440 -15.28 -13.09 -11.32
CA ALA A 440 -16.73 -13.34 -11.29
C ALA A 440 -17.40 -13.27 -12.67
N GLY A 441 -16.63 -13.06 -13.75
CA GLY A 441 -17.18 -12.98 -15.11
C GLY A 441 -17.99 -11.72 -15.40
N CYS A 442 -17.89 -10.68 -14.56
CA CYS A 442 -18.61 -9.41 -14.75
C CYS A 442 -17.71 -8.20 -14.51
N SER A 443 -17.89 -7.14 -15.29
CA SER A 443 -17.13 -5.89 -15.10
C SER A 443 -17.64 -5.14 -13.88
N ARG A 444 -16.73 -4.60 -13.07
CA ARG A 444 -17.06 -3.66 -11.99
C ARG A 444 -17.88 -2.49 -12.53
N TYR A 445 -17.50 -1.98 -13.71
CA TYR A 445 -18.14 -0.82 -14.32
C TYR A 445 -19.60 -1.09 -14.71
N ASP A 446 -19.95 -2.34 -15.04
CA ASP A 446 -21.34 -2.70 -15.35
C ASP A 446 -22.20 -2.70 -14.08
N LEU A 447 -21.67 -3.23 -12.97
CA LEU A 447 -22.32 -3.20 -11.66
C LEU A 447 -22.55 -1.75 -11.17
N LEU A 448 -21.58 -0.86 -11.43
CA LEU A 448 -21.71 0.57 -11.12
C LEU A 448 -22.81 1.24 -11.95
N LYS A 449 -22.85 0.97 -13.26
CA LYS A 449 -23.88 1.51 -14.17
C LYS A 449 -25.27 1.04 -13.78
N GLU A 450 -25.43 -0.23 -13.43
CA GLU A 450 -26.68 -0.81 -12.94
C GLU A 450 -27.21 -0.03 -11.73
N ALA A 451 -26.35 0.19 -10.73
CA ALA A 451 -26.70 0.90 -9.50
C ALA A 451 -27.11 2.36 -9.77
N LEU A 452 -26.31 3.10 -10.54
CA LEU A 452 -26.56 4.52 -10.79
C LEU A 452 -27.78 4.79 -11.65
N ARG A 453 -28.14 3.88 -12.56
CA ARG A 453 -29.40 3.96 -13.32
C ARG A 453 -30.62 3.90 -12.41
N GLY A 454 -30.57 3.12 -11.33
CA GLY A 454 -31.63 3.02 -10.33
C GLY A 454 -31.62 4.11 -9.25
N MET A 455 -30.53 4.87 -9.12
CA MET A 455 -30.37 5.86 -8.04
C MET A 455 -31.39 7.01 -8.15
N PRO A 456 -32.09 7.43 -7.08
CA PRO A 456 -32.94 8.61 -7.14
C PRO A 456 -32.09 9.87 -7.38
N ILE A 457 -32.46 10.71 -8.35
CA ILE A 457 -31.76 11.98 -8.63
C ILE A 457 -32.64 13.14 -8.16
N PRO A 458 -32.17 13.97 -7.20
CA PRO A 458 -32.88 15.13 -6.71
C PRO A 458 -32.68 16.32 -7.67
N TRP A 459 -33.35 16.30 -8.82
CA TRP A 459 -33.34 17.40 -9.79
C TRP A 459 -33.82 18.74 -9.21
#